data_AF-A0A524RNC8-F1
#
_entry.id   AF-A0A524RNC8-F1
#
_cell.length_a   1.000
_cell.length_b   1.000
_cell.length_c   1.000
_cell.angle_alpha   90.00
_cell.angle_beta   90.00
_cell.angle_gamma   90.00
#
_symmetry.space_group_name_H-M   'P 1'
#
loop_
_entity.id
_entity.type
_entity.pdbx_description
1 polymer ?
#
loop_
_entity_poly.entity_id
_entity_poly.type
_entity_poly.pdbx_seq_one_letter_code
_entity_poly.pdbx_strand_id
1 'polypeptide(L)' 'MASAQVAYDPSRHAVRTFSEAEQQIEKLEFALAIALGKGDSAAIERLRQRIAELGVSGQEPGT' A
#
# COMPACT_ATOMS: atom_id res chain seq x y z
N MET A 1 6.30 -35.74 -24.70
CA MET A 1 6.77 -34.59 -23.89
C MET A 1 5.89 -33.40 -24.26
N ALA A 2 4.74 -33.21 -23.61
CA ALA A 2 3.83 -32.10 -23.90
C ALA A 2 3.95 -31.07 -22.76
N SER A 3 4.50 -29.90 -23.10
CA SER A 3 4.76 -28.78 -22.20
C SER A 3 3.45 -28.15 -21.74
N ALA A 4 3.24 -28.09 -20.42
CA ALA A 4 2.09 -27.43 -19.82
C ALA A 4 2.25 -25.90 -19.95
N GLN A 5 1.51 -25.30 -20.87
CA GLN A 5 1.31 -23.85 -20.92
C GLN A 5 0.41 -23.47 -19.73
N VAL A 6 1.01 -23.09 -18.60
CA VAL A 6 0.29 -22.46 -17.49
C VAL A 6 -0.22 -21.13 -18.01
N ALA A 7 -1.52 -21.04 -18.24
CA ALA A 7 -2.18 -19.81 -18.66
C ALA A 7 -1.91 -18.71 -17.62
N TYR A 8 -1.26 -17.63 -18.06
CA TYR A 8 -1.10 -16.43 -17.27
C TYR A 8 -2.50 -15.82 -17.04
N ASP A 9 -3.02 -15.96 -15.83
CA ASP A 9 -4.25 -15.30 -15.38
C ASP A 9 -3.87 -14.00 -14.64
N PRO A 10 -3.89 -12.84 -15.32
CA PRO A 10 -3.55 -11.55 -14.73
C PRO A 10 -4.50 -11.17 -13.58
N SER A 11 -5.70 -11.74 -13.52
CA SER A 11 -6.74 -11.42 -12.54
C SER A 11 -6.36 -11.87 -11.14
N ARG A 12 -5.63 -12.99 -11.01
CA ARG A 12 -5.15 -13.50 -9.72
C ARG A 12 -3.97 -12.71 -9.15
N HIS A 13 -3.21 -12.00 -9.97
CA HIS A 13 -2.12 -11.14 -9.50
C HIS A 13 -2.63 -9.77 -9.08
N ALA A 14 -3.56 -9.17 -9.82
CA ALA A 14 -4.16 -7.88 -9.47
C ALA A 14 -4.85 -7.88 -8.09
N VAL A 15 -5.57 -8.95 -7.74
CA VAL A 15 -6.23 -9.08 -6.43
C VAL A 15 -5.22 -9.18 -5.28
N ARG A 16 -4.09 -9.87 -5.50
CA ARG A 16 -3.04 -9.98 -4.46
C ARG A 16 -2.31 -8.67 -4.25
N THR A 17 -1.96 -7.95 -5.32
CA THR A 17 -1.27 -6.66 -5.23
C THR A 17 -2.14 -5.59 -4.58
N PHE A 18 -3.45 -5.63 -4.80
CA PHE A 18 -4.40 -4.72 -4.16
C PHE A 18 -4.49 -4.97 -2.65
N SER A 19 -4.63 -6.24 -2.23
CA SER A 19 -4.62 -6.59 -0.79
C SER A 19 -3.29 -6.27 -0.11
N GLU A 20 -2.15 -6.40 -0.78
CA GLU A 20 -0.85 -6.02 -0.21
C GLU A 20 -0.72 -4.51 -0.02
N ALA A 21 -1.28 -3.70 -0.93
CA ALA A 21 -1.29 -2.25 -0.80
C ALA A 21 -2.20 -1.76 0.33
N GLU A 22 -3.41 -2.33 0.47
CA GLU A 22 -4.31 -2.06 1.60
C GLU A 22 -3.67 -2.48 2.94
N GLN A 23 -3.09 -3.68 3.00
CA GLN A 23 -2.35 -4.15 4.18
C GLN A 23 -1.16 -3.24 4.52
N GLN A 24 -0.52 -2.63 3.51
CA GLN A 24 0.59 -1.72 3.74
C GLN A 24 0.12 -0.38 4.33
N ILE A 25 -1.04 0.12 3.91
CA ILE A 25 -1.65 1.32 4.49
C ILE A 25 -2.00 1.07 5.96
N GLU A 26 -2.67 -0.04 6.28
CA GLU A 26 -3.01 -0.41 7.66
C GLU A 26 -1.77 -0.47 8.57
N LYS A 27 -0.65 -1.02 8.07
CA LYS A 27 0.63 -1.05 8.80
C LYS A 27 1.19 0.35 9.06
N LEU A 28 1.08 1.25 8.10
CA LEU A 28 1.55 2.63 8.24
C LEU A 28 0.68 3.42 9.22
N GLU A 29 -0.64 3.21 9.20
CA GLU A 29 -1.57 3.81 10.15
C GLU A 29 -1.31 3.32 11.58
N PHE A 30 -1.05 2.02 11.75
CA PHE A 30 -0.65 1.47 13.05
C PHE A 30 0.67 2.08 13.54
N ALA A 31 1.69 2.16 12.68
CA ALA A 31 2.95 2.81 13.03
C ALA A 31 2.76 4.30 13.39
N LEU A 32 1.84 5.00 12.71
CA LEU A 32 1.51 6.40 12.98
C LEU A 32 0.87 6.56 14.36
N ALA A 33 -0.06 5.68 14.75
CA ALA A 33 -0.65 5.68 16.08
C ALA A 33 0.41 5.52 17.18
N ILE A 34 1.40 4.64 16.98
CA ILE A 34 2.52 4.47 17.91
C ILE A 34 3.40 5.73 17.97
N ALA A 35 3.71 6.35 16.83
CA ALA A 35 4.51 7.57 16.78
C ALA A 35 3.80 8.76 17.47
N LEU A 36 2.48 8.88 17.29
CA LEU A 36 1.62 9.84 17.99
C LEU A 36 1.66 9.63 19.51
N GLY A 37 1.51 8.38 19.97
CA GLY A 37 1.60 8.05 21.40
C GLY A 37 2.97 8.32 22.03
N LYS A 38 4.04 8.26 21.22
CA LYS A 38 5.42 8.57 21.64
C LYS A 38 5.79 10.05 21.52
N GLY A 39 4.99 10.86 20.83
CA GLY A 39 5.33 12.25 20.52
C GLY A 39 6.47 12.42 19.51
N ASP A 40 6.81 11.38 18.73
CA ASP A 40 7.88 11.44 17.73
C ASP A 40 7.41 12.18 16.47
N SER A 41 7.57 13.50 16.51
CA SER A 41 7.10 14.42 15.46
C SER A 41 7.75 14.15 14.10
N ALA A 42 9.00 13.69 14.07
CA ALA A 42 9.69 13.36 12.82
C ALA A 42 9.12 12.07 12.20
N ALA A 43 8.82 11.06 13.01
CA ALA A 43 8.16 9.85 12.53
C ALA A 43 6.72 10.12 12.08
N ILE A 44 5.96 10.94 12.83
CA ILE A 44 4.60 11.33 12.48
C ILE A 44 4.55 11.96 11.09
N GLU A 45 5.42 12.93 10.81
CA GLU A 45 5.44 13.64 9.53
C GLU A 45 5.76 12.71 8.37
N ARG A 46 6.81 11.87 8.52
CA ARG A 46 7.17 10.89 7.48
C ARG A 46 6.06 9.89 7.19
N LEU A 47 5.38 9.39 8.23
CA LEU A 47 4.31 8.42 8.08
C LEU A 47 3.08 9.03 7.42
N ARG A 48 2.73 10.28 7.76
CA ARG A 48 1.65 11.02 7.09
C ARG A 48 1.92 11.23 5.61
N GLN A 49 3.13 11.66 5.25
CA GLN A 49 3.53 11.81 3.84
C GLN A 49 3.42 10.49 3.09
N ARG A 50 3.90 9.39 3.70
CA ARG A 50 3.86 8.08 3.07
C ARG A 50 2.44 7.54 2.86
N ILE A 51 1.55 7.75 3.84
CA ILE A 51 0.12 7.40 3.72
C ILE A 51 -0.52 8.25 2.62
N ALA A 52 -0.23 9.54 2.56
CA ALA A 52 -0.74 10.42 1.51
C ALA A 52 -0.26 9.99 0.12
N GLU A 53 1.02 9.65 -0.07
CA GLU A 53 1.54 9.14 -1.35
C GLU A 53 0.81 7.87 -1.81
N LEU A 54 0.56 6.93 -0.90
CA LEU A 54 -0.12 5.69 -1.19
C LEU A 54 -1.62 5.89 -1.45
N GLY A 55 -2.27 6.80 -0.73
CA GLY A 55 -3.68 7.15 -0.92
C GLY A 55 -3.93 8.01 -2.17
N VAL A 56 -3.01 8.93 -2.50
CA VAL A 56 -3.09 9.82 -3.67
C VAL A 56 -2.75 9.08 -4.96
N SER A 57 -2.00 7.97 -4.90
CA SER A 57 -1.81 7.09 -6.07
C SER A 57 -3.12 6.54 -6.65
N GLY A 58 -4.26 6.71 -5.96
CA GLY A 58 -5.61 6.37 -6.45
C GLY A 58 -6.49 7.56 -6.90
N GLN A 59 -6.06 8.82 -6.79
CA GLN A 59 -6.78 9.97 -7.36
C GLN A 59 -5.94 10.60 -8.47
N GLU A 60 -6.44 10.48 -9.69
CA GLU A 60 -5.89 11.13 -10.88
C GLU A 60 -5.55 12.61 -10.61
N PRO A 61 -4.35 13.08 -11.00
CA PRO A 61 -4.13 14.50 -11.12
C PRO A 61 -4.99 14.99 -12.29
N GLY A 62 -6.00 15.80 -11.94
CA GLY A 62 -6.99 16.45 -12.79
C GLY A 62 -6.80 16.43 -14.32
N THR A 63 -7.88 16.04 -14.99
CA THR A 63 -8.31 16.66 -16.25
C THR A 63 -9.52 17.53 -16.00
#